data_AF-A0A528EFR5-F1
#
_entry.id   AF-A0A528EFR5-F1
#
_cell.length_a   1.000
_cell.length_b   1.000
_cell.length_c   1.000
_cell.angle_alpha   90.00
_cell.angle_beta   90.00
_cell.angle_gamma   90.00
#
_symmetry.space_group_name_H-M   'P 1'
#
loop_
_entity.id
_entity.type
_entity.pdbx_description
1 polymer ?
#
loop_
_entity_poly.entity_id
_entity_poly.type
_entity_poly.pdbx_seq_one_letter_code
_entity_poly.pdbx_strand_id
1 'polypeptide(L)' 'MPQRPYDERLLRQAFKVARRARDAGEHPFGSLLADKDGNVLREQLNGYKSGGGDRTA' A
#
# COMPACT_ATOMS: atom_id res chain seq x y z
N MET A 1 -8.11 -18.29 5.70
CA MET A 1 -6.74 -18.09 6.23
C MET A 1 -6.88 -17.65 7.68
N PRO A 2 -6.25 -18.32 8.65
CA PRO A 2 -6.24 -17.82 10.03
C PRO A 2 -5.54 -16.46 10.07
N GLN A 3 -6.05 -15.56 10.92
CA GLN A 3 -5.42 -14.26 11.14
C GLN A 3 -4.03 -14.46 11.75
N ARG A 4 -3.02 -13.87 11.12
CA ARG A 4 -1.63 -13.98 11.55
C ARG A 4 -1.31 -12.84 12.53
N PRO A 5 -0.40 -13.04 13.49
CA PRO A 5 -0.09 -12.03 14.52
C PRO A 5 0.35 -10.66 13.97
N TYR A 6 0.85 -10.63 12.73
CA TYR A 6 1.35 -9.41 12.08
C TYR A 6 0.31 -8.73 11.17
N ASP A 7 -0.86 -9.32 10.92
CA ASP A 7 -1.81 -8.81 9.92
C ASP A 7 -2.27 -7.38 10.26
N GLU A 8 -2.55 -7.09 11.53
CA GLU A 8 -2.95 -5.75 11.95
C GLU A 8 -1.82 -4.72 11.78
N ARG A 9 -0.58 -5.11 12.10
CA ARG A 9 0.60 -4.24 11.89
C ARG A 9 0.76 -3.91 10.41
N LEU A 10 0.64 -4.92 9.53
CA LEU A 10 0.73 -4.73 8.09
C LEU A 10 -0.41 -3.84 7.57
N LEU A 11 -1.65 -4.04 8.03
CA LEU A 11 -2.78 -3.19 7.64
C LEU A 11 -2.56 -1.73 8.04
N ARG A 12 -2.07 -1.49 9.26
CA ARG A 12 -1.72 -0.12 9.72
C ARG A 12 -0.59 0.49 8.89
N GLN A 13 0.38 -0.31 8.44
CA GLN A 13 1.43 0.16 7.51
C GLN A 13 0.85 0.54 6.14
N ALA A 14 -0.07 -0.24 5.59
CA ALA A 14 -0.75 0.09 4.33
C ALA A 14 -1.48 1.44 4.41
N PHE A 15 -2.10 1.78 5.55
CA PHE A 15 -2.69 3.11 5.74
C PHE A 15 -1.66 4.26 5.78
N LYS A 16 -0.43 4.01 6.24
CA LYS A 16 0.64 5.02 6.15
C LYS A 16 1.02 5.26 4.69
N VAL A 17 1.04 4.22 3.86
CA VAL A 17 1.26 4.34 2.41
C VAL A 17 0.11 5.13 1.77
N ALA A 18 -1.15 4.79 2.05
CA ALA A 18 -2.31 5.52 1.56
C ALA A 18 -2.30 7.02 1.98
N ARG A 19 -1.82 7.33 3.18
CA ARG A 19 -1.65 8.72 3.64
C ARG A 19 -0.64 9.47 2.79
N ARG A 20 0.51 8.86 2.47
CA ARG A 20 1.51 9.48 1.57
C ARG A 20 0.92 9.76 0.18
N ALA A 21 0.06 8.89 -0.35
CA ALA A 21 -0.62 9.11 -1.63
C ALA A 21 -1.53 10.35 -1.54
N ARG A 22 -2.33 10.43 -0.47
CA ARG A 22 -3.18 11.60 -0.19
C ARG A 22 -2.37 12.89 -0.10
N ASP A 23 -1.27 12.87 0.63
CA ASP A 23 -0.40 14.04 0.84
C ASP A 23 0.26 14.48 -0.48
N ALA A 24 0.46 13.55 -1.42
CA ALA A 24 0.94 13.82 -2.77
C ALA A 24 -0.16 14.30 -3.76
N GLY A 25 -1.42 14.41 -3.30
CA GLY A 25 -2.55 14.79 -4.15
C GLY A 25 -3.14 13.65 -4.99
N GLU A 26 -2.70 12.42 -4.77
CA GLU A 26 -3.17 11.22 -5.46
C GLU A 26 -4.33 10.55 -4.72
N HIS A 27 -5.00 9.60 -5.37
CA HIS A 27 -6.04 8.80 -4.73
C HIS A 27 -5.48 8.01 -3.53
N PRO A 28 -6.14 8.02 -2.35
CA PRO A 28 -5.59 7.54 -1.09
C PRO A 28 -5.65 6.01 -0.98
N PHE A 29 -4.96 5.32 -1.87
CA PHE A 29 -4.75 3.88 -1.83
C PHE A 29 -3.27 3.56 -1.61
N GLY A 30 -3.03 2.53 -0.81
CA GLY A 30 -1.70 2.03 -0.53
C GLY A 30 -1.75 0.52 -0.31
N SER A 31 -0.79 -0.17 -0.90
CA SER A 31 -0.60 -1.61 -0.75
C SER A 31 0.82 -1.90 -0.29
N LEU A 32 1.01 -3.08 0.28
CA LEU A 32 2.34 -3.61 0.58
C LEU A 32 2.37 -5.10 0.28
N LEU A 33 3.55 -5.58 -0.07
CA LEU A 33 3.86 -7.00 -0.21
C LEU A 33 4.71 -7.41 0.99
N ALA A 34 4.29 -8.47 1.68
CA ALA A 34 5.05 -9.05 2.79
C ALA A 34 5.36 -10.53 2.54
N ASP A 35 6.47 -11.00 3.11
CA ASP A 35 6.82 -12.42 3.10
C ASP A 35 5.99 -13.24 4.11
N LYS A 36 6.29 -14.54 4.22
CA LYS A 36 5.61 -15.46 5.14
C LYS A 36 5.80 -15.10 6.63
N ASP A 37 6.82 -14.32 6.96
CA ASP A 37 7.17 -13.94 8.33
C ASP A 37 6.66 -12.51 8.66
N GLY A 38 6.01 -11.84 7.70
CA GLY A 38 5.45 -10.50 7.86
C GLY A 38 6.48 -9.38 7.67
N ASN A 39 7.62 -9.67 7.02
CA ASN A 39 8.57 -8.65 6.61
C ASN A 39 8.08 -7.98 5.33
N VAL A 40 8.07 -6.64 5.31
CA VAL A 40 7.66 -5.87 4.13
C VAL A 40 8.76 -5.93 3.07
N LEU A 41 8.41 -6.45 1.90
CA LEU A 41 9.29 -6.56 0.74
C LEU A 41 9.16 -5.31 -0.16
N ARG A 42 7.93 -4.79 -0.31
CA ARG A 42 7.60 -3.61 -1.12
C ARG A 42 6.40 -2.85 -0.57
N GLU A 43 6.40 -1.54 -0.78
CA GLU A 43 5.24 -0.64 -0.60
C GLU A 43 4.89 -0.05 -1.97
N GLN A 44 3.61 0.14 -2.25
CA GLN A 44 3.16 0.78 -3.50
C GLN A 44 1.98 1.73 -3.22
N LEU A 45 2.10 2.94 -3.75
CA LEU A 45 1.03 3.94 -3.80
C LEU A 45 0.16 3.66 -5.02
N ASN A 46 -1.06 4.21 -5.06
CA ASN A 46 -1.81 4.27 -6.31
C ASN A 46 -0.95 5.03 -7.34
N GLY A 47 -0.53 4.33 -8.39
CA GLY A 47 0.33 4.84 -9.45
C GLY A 47 -0.43 5.59 -10.54
N TYR A 48 -1.74 5.81 -10.37
CA TYR A 48 -2.53 6.69 -11.21
C TYR A 48 -2.05 8.15 -11.13
N LYS A 49 -0.91 8.46 -11.73
CA LYS A 49 -0.56 9.84 -12.04
C LYS A 49 -1.56 10.33 -13.08
N SER A 50 -2.36 11.33 -12.72
CA SER A 50 -3.22 12.05 -13.66
C SER A 50 -2.35 12.67 -14.77
N GLY A 51 -2.10 11.92 -15.85
CA GLY A 51 -1.22 12.30 -16.96
C GLY A 51 -0.49 11.14 -17.66
N GLY A 52 -0.41 9.95 -17.06
CA GLY A 52 0.40 8.83 -17.60
C GLY A 52 -0.34 7.83 -18.51
N GLY A 53 -1.67 7.86 -18.55
CA GLY A 53 -2.47 6.95 -19.39
C GLY A 53 -2.50 5.48 -18.95
N ASP A 54 -1.65 5.07 -18.01
CA ASP A 54 -1.69 3.73 -17.41
C ASP A 54 -2.83 3.65 -16.39
N ARG A 55 -3.80 2.77 -16.65
CA ARG A 55 -4.99 2.55 -15.81
C ARG A 55 -4.82 1.40 -14.81
N THR A 56 -3.62 0.83 -14.71
CA THR A 56 -3.32 -0.34 -13.85
C THR A 56 -2.35 -0.02 -12.71
N ALA A 57 -1.81 1.19 -12.70
CA ALA A 57 -0.82 1.66 -11.73
C ALA A 57 -1.47 2.14 -10.43
#